data_AF-A0A9E1WR86-F1
#
_entry.id   AF-A0A9E1WR86-F1
#
_cell.length_a   1.000
_cell.length_b   1.000
_cell.length_c   1.000
_cell.angle_alpha   90.00
_cell.angle_beta   90.00
_cell.angle_gamma   90.00
#
_symmetry.space_group_name_H-M   'P 1'
#
loop_
_entity.id
_entity.type
_entity.pdbx_description
1 polymer ?
#
loop_
_entity_poly.entity_id
_entity_poly.type
_entity_poly.pdbx_seq_one_letter_code
_entity_poly.pdbx_strand_id
1 'polypeptide(L)' 'MDSSGKKFRKLVNENKPLQIVGAVNAYSALMAEKVGHQSIYLSGGGVAASSLGV' A
#
# COMPACT_ATOMS: atom_id res chain seq x y z
N MET A 1 -3.80 9.34 19.72
CA MET A 1 -3.02 8.25 19.08
C MET A 1 -3.21 8.35 17.57
N ASP A 2 -2.14 8.60 16.81
CA ASP A 2 -2.21 8.73 15.34
C ASP A 2 -2.25 7.35 14.66
N SER A 3 -3.46 6.87 14.35
CA SER A 3 -3.67 5.60 13.66
C SER A 3 -3.30 5.68 12.17
N SER A 4 -2.96 4.53 11.56
CA SER A 4 -2.69 4.45 10.12
C SER A 4 -3.86 4.97 9.27
N GLY A 5 -5.11 4.72 9.69
CA GLY A 5 -6.29 5.25 9.01
C GLY A 5 -6.37 6.79 9.06
N LYS A 6 -5.96 7.42 10.16
CA LYS A 6 -5.89 8.89 10.25
C LYS A 6 -4.79 9.45 9.34
N LYS A 7 -3.62 8.80 9.30
CA LYS A 7 -2.51 9.17 8.39
C LYS A 7 -2.93 9.05 6.92
N PHE A 8 -3.60 7.96 6.54
CA PHE A 8 -4.08 7.76 5.17
C PHE A 8 -5.10 8.82 4.75
N ARG A 9 -6.11 9.12 5.58
CA ARG A 9 -7.09 10.20 5.30
C ARG A 9 -6.42 11.56 5.14
N LYS A 10 -5.39 11.85 5.92
CA LYS A 10 -4.58 13.06 5.77
C LYS A 10 -3.89 13.08 4.38
N LEU A 11 -3.22 12.00 4.00
CA LEU A 11 -2.56 11.89 2.69
C LEU A 11 -3.53 12.04 1.51
N VAL A 12 -4.74 11.50 1.61
CA VAL A 12 -5.80 11.65 0.59
C VAL A 12 -6.22 13.12 0.42
N ASN A 13 -6.30 13.87 1.51
CA ASN A 13 -6.66 15.29 1.45
C ASN A 13 -5.52 16.16 0.89
N GLU A 14 -4.27 15.81 1.21
CA GLU A 14 -3.07 16.56 0.84
C GLU A 14 -2.60 16.29 -0.60
N ASN A 15 -2.86 15.11 -1.17
CA ASN A 15 -2.39 14.72 -2.50
C ASN A 15 -3.54 14.53 -3.50
N LYS A 16 -3.44 15.15 -4.67
CA LYS A 16 -4.46 15.08 -5.74
C LYS A 16 -3.78 14.89 -7.11
N PRO A 17 -3.58 13.64 -7.59
CA PRO A 17 -4.00 12.37 -6.97
C PRO A 17 -3.01 11.83 -5.92
N LEU A 18 -3.52 11.13 -4.91
CA LEU A 18 -2.68 10.28 -4.05
C LEU A 18 -2.29 9.01 -4.80
N GLN A 19 -0.99 8.73 -4.91
CA GLN A 19 -0.50 7.47 -5.48
C GLN A 19 -0.56 6.34 -4.44
N ILE A 20 -1.23 5.24 -4.82
CA ILE A 20 -1.38 4.03 -4.00
C ILE A 20 -0.92 2.83 -4.83
N VAL A 21 0.23 2.27 -4.50
CA VAL A 21 0.82 1.16 -5.29
C VAL A 21 0.39 -0.21 -4.74
N GLY A 22 0.21 -1.18 -5.62
CA GLY A 22 -0.14 -2.55 -5.24
C GLY A 22 1.04 -3.28 -4.59
N ALA A 23 0.76 -4.01 -3.51
CA ALA A 23 1.68 -4.93 -2.86
C ALA A 23 0.98 -6.30 -2.68
N VAL A 24 1.76 -7.38 -2.82
CA VAL A 24 1.27 -8.77 -2.71
C VAL A 24 1.96 -9.56 -1.60
N ASN A 25 3.04 -9.03 -1.05
CA ASN A 25 3.77 -9.58 0.09
C ASN A 25 4.57 -8.48 0.82
N ALA A 26 5.14 -8.80 1.97
CA ALA A 26 5.91 -7.85 2.77
C ALA A 26 7.10 -7.25 2.00
N TYR A 27 7.78 -8.03 1.16
CA TYR A 27 8.92 -7.54 0.39
C TYR A 27 8.52 -6.46 -0.62
N SER A 28 7.42 -6.65 -1.35
CA SER A 28 6.87 -5.63 -2.26
C SER A 28 6.44 -4.35 -1.53
N ALA A 29 5.93 -4.44 -0.31
CA ALA A 29 5.60 -3.29 0.52
C ALA A 29 6.87 -2.50 0.94
N LEU A 30 7.93 -3.21 1.36
CA LEU A 30 9.22 -2.59 1.70
C LEU A 30 9.90 -1.94 0.49
N MET A 31 9.77 -2.53 -0.70
CA MET A 31 10.25 -1.89 -1.93
C MET A 31 9.50 -0.58 -2.22
N ALA A 32 8.17 -0.58 -2.07
CA ALA A 32 7.38 0.63 -2.26
C ALA A 32 7.78 1.76 -1.29
N GLU A 33 8.00 1.41 -0.02
CA GLU A 33 8.49 2.36 0.99
C GLU A 33 9.88 2.92 0.63
N LYS A 34 10.82 2.07 0.22
CA LYS A 34 12.19 2.48 -0.16
C LYS A 34 12.22 3.44 -1.35
N VAL A 35 11.25 3.34 -2.27
CA VAL A 35 11.11 4.24 -3.43
C VAL A 35 10.35 5.52 -3.07
N GLY A 36 9.85 5.64 -1.83
CA GLY A 36 9.23 6.84 -1.30
C GLY A 36 7.70 6.87 -1.39
N HIS A 37 7.04 5.73 -1.68
CA HIS A 37 5.58 5.67 -1.62
C HIS A 37 5.09 5.77 -0.18
N GLN A 38 4.08 6.60 0.05
CA GLN A 38 3.51 6.85 1.38
C GLN A 38 2.27 5.97 1.67
N SER A 39 1.83 5.19 0.69
CA SER A 39 0.68 4.30 0.84
C SER A 39 0.77 3.11 -0.12
N ILE A 40 0.17 2.00 0.29
CA ILE A 40 0.09 0.76 -0.48
C ILE A 40 -1.34 0.20 -0.46
N TYR A 41 -1.65 -0.62 -1.46
CA TYR A 41 -2.87 -1.43 -1.54
C TYR A 41 -2.49 -2.91 -1.51
N LEU A 42 -3.05 -3.66 -0.54
CA LEU A 42 -2.86 -5.10 -0.47
C LEU A 42 -3.85 -5.78 -1.42
N SER A 43 -3.34 -6.28 -2.55
CA SER A 43 -4.19 -6.89 -3.58
C SER A 43 -4.66 -8.28 -3.15
N GLY A 44 -5.95 -8.47 -2.89
CA GLY A 44 -6.49 -9.78 -2.50
C GLY A 44 -6.23 -10.88 -3.54
N GLY A 45 -6.52 -10.59 -4.82
CA GLY A 45 -6.23 -11.51 -5.92
C GLY A 45 -4.73 -11.73 -6.12
N GLY A 46 -3.91 -10.68 -6.00
CA GLY A 46 -2.45 -10.78 -6.12
C GLY A 46 -1.80 -11.58 -4.98
N VAL A 47 -2.32 -11.43 -3.76
CA VAL A 47 -1.92 -12.24 -2.60
C VAL A 47 -2.29 -13.69 -2.82
N ALA A 48 -3.51 -13.98 -3.31
CA ALA A 48 -3.94 -15.35 -3.60
C ALA A 48 -3.04 -16.00 -4.66
N ALA A 49 -2.82 -15.35 -5.80
CA ALA A 49 -1.92 -15.87 -6.85
C ALA A 49 -0.48 -16.07 -6.32
N SER A 50 0.07 -15.11 -5.57
CA SER A 50 1.46 -15.18 -5.08
C SER A 50 1.66 -16.15 -3.91
N SER A 51 0.64 -16.35 -3.07
CA SER A 51 0.76 -17.16 -1.85
C SER A 51 0.21 -18.57 -2.02
N LEU A 52 -0.80 -18.76 -2.88
CA LEU A 52 -1.51 -20.02 -3.08
C LEU A 52 -1.31 -20.61 -4.49
N GLY A 53 -0.77 -19.85 -5.45
CA GLY A 53 -0.54 -20.33 -6.82
C GLY A 53 -1.83 -20.51 -7.64
N VAL A 54 -2.88 -19.74 -7.34
CA VAL A 54 -4.17 -19.75 -8.04
C VAL A 54 -4.23 -18.82 -9.24
#